data_AF-A0A0Q0IV13-F1
#
_entry.id   AF-A0A0Q0IV13-F1
#
_cell.length_a   1.000
_cell.length_b   1.000
_cell.length_c   1.000
_cell.angle_alpha   90.00
_cell.angle_beta   90.00
_cell.angle_gamma   90.00
#
_symmetry.space_group_name_H-M   'P 1'
#
loop_
_entity.id
_entity.type
_entity.pdbx_description
1 polymer ?
#
loop_
_entity_poly.entity_id
_entity_poly.type
_entity_poly.pdbx_seq_one_letter_code
_entity_poly.pdbx_strand_id
1 'polypeptide(L)'
;MTIKTEDGSVSEFPFLIESVYTESCGHSSCGIDSGYRYLKTSYANEPITFPRERLDLLQANAYATILFKVTHPNYHYNVFTRGFAPTDADDPIYVTFTVKPFTEQMNIVAGWAEQGKVIMQNAAPDSDEHFNGKMLFWQERFNLGQMIARHITLTKTVYLPHFSESMQQRVIEKYQPIFKAWYYGVPETDCWDMVDCRKQILKPRKAEYEGL
;
A
#
# COMPACT_ATOMS: atom_id res chain seq x y z
N MET A 1 11.27 15.07 7.54
CA MET A 1 10.38 14.37 6.59
C MET A 1 9.06 15.10 6.48
N THR A 2 8.42 15.11 5.30
CA THR A 2 7.07 15.64 5.10
C THR A 2 6.27 14.72 4.16
N ILE A 3 4.97 14.56 4.42
CA ILE A 3 4.04 13.87 3.51
C ILE A 3 3.23 14.92 2.73
N LYS A 4 3.21 14.81 1.40
CA LYS A 4 2.34 15.59 0.52
C LYS A 4 1.28 14.69 -0.08
N THR A 5 0.09 15.21 -0.25
CA THR A 5 -1.02 14.52 -0.91
C THR A 5 -1.01 14.90 -2.39
N GLU A 6 -1.13 13.94 -3.30
CA GLU A 6 -1.09 14.19 -4.75
C GLU A 6 -2.28 15.04 -5.21
N ASP A 7 -3.44 14.81 -4.59
CA ASP A 7 -4.69 15.54 -4.83
C ASP A 7 -4.73 16.92 -4.13
N GLY A 8 -3.68 17.30 -3.40
CA GLY A 8 -3.60 18.55 -2.64
C GLY A 8 -4.57 18.63 -1.46
N SER A 9 -5.26 17.54 -1.12
CA SER A 9 -6.24 17.54 -0.03
C SER A 9 -5.58 17.58 1.34
N VAL A 10 -6.22 18.27 2.28
CA VAL A 10 -5.81 18.24 3.69
C VAL A 10 -6.43 17.01 4.33
N SER A 11 -5.60 16.09 4.81
CA SER A 11 -6.08 14.87 5.44
C SER A 11 -6.78 15.19 6.77
N GLU A 12 -8.00 14.67 6.95
CA GLU A 12 -8.74 14.81 8.22
C GLU A 12 -8.08 14.00 9.35
N PHE A 13 -7.40 12.90 9.01
CA PHE A 13 -6.74 12.03 9.96
C PHE A 13 -5.22 12.01 9.71
N PRO A 14 -4.41 11.79 10.75
CA PRO A 14 -2.97 11.77 10.60
C PRO A 14 -2.52 10.52 9.83
N PHE A 15 -1.39 10.62 9.14
CA PHE A 15 -0.68 9.48 8.57
C PHE A 15 0.03 8.72 9.68
N LEU A 16 0.04 7.39 9.59
CA LEU A 16 0.94 6.54 10.35
C LEU A 16 2.20 6.29 9.53
N ILE A 17 3.36 6.64 10.09
CA ILE A 17 4.63 6.59 9.39
C ILE A 17 5.60 5.77 10.22
N GLU A 18 6.01 4.65 9.65
CA GLU A 18 7.09 3.81 10.19
C GLU A 18 8.38 4.12 9.44
N SER A 19 9.45 4.42 10.17
CA SER A 19 10.82 4.55 9.67
C SER A 19 11.62 3.36 10.17
N VAL A 20 12.14 2.55 9.24
CA VAL A 20 12.92 1.35 9.53
C VAL A 20 14.30 1.51 8.93
N TYR A 21 15.33 1.29 9.73
CA TYR A 21 16.67 1.09 9.21
C TYR A 21 16.83 -0.33 8.68
N THR A 22 17.35 -0.43 7.45
CA THR A 22 17.64 -1.68 6.78
C THR A 22 19.04 -1.64 6.18
N GLU A 23 19.83 -2.68 6.42
CA GLU A 23 21.08 -2.88 5.71
C GLU A 23 20.86 -3.83 4.53
N SER A 24 21.19 -3.37 3.32
CA SER A 24 21.45 -4.27 2.20
C SER A 24 22.96 -4.32 2.00
N CYS A 25 23.60 -5.44 2.34
CA CYS A 25 24.89 -5.71 1.73
C CYS A 25 24.66 -5.92 0.22
N GLY A 26 25.58 -5.44 -0.62
CA GLY A 26 25.39 -5.23 -2.06
C GLY A 26 25.00 -6.48 -2.90
N HIS A 27 25.70 -6.74 -4.01
CA HIS A 27 25.29 -7.74 -5.03
C HIS A 27 25.19 -9.22 -4.55
N SER A 28 25.37 -9.52 -3.27
CA SER A 28 25.29 -10.88 -2.72
C SER A 28 24.18 -10.98 -1.68
N SER A 29 23.31 -11.98 -1.84
CA SER A 29 22.13 -12.36 -1.05
C SER A 29 22.32 -12.50 0.47
N CYS A 30 22.62 -11.42 1.17
CA CYS A 30 22.51 -11.37 2.63
C CYS A 30 21.11 -10.87 3.03
N GLY A 31 20.63 -11.32 4.19
CA GLY A 31 19.33 -10.94 4.73
C GLY A 31 19.25 -9.43 5.00
N ILE A 32 18.04 -8.88 4.94
CA ILE A 32 17.76 -7.51 5.37
C ILE A 32 17.82 -7.51 6.89
N ASP A 33 18.95 -7.10 7.47
CA ASP A 33 18.98 -6.86 8.91
C ASP A 33 18.28 -5.53 9.21
N SER A 34 17.36 -5.58 10.15
CA SER A 34 16.55 -4.42 10.54
C SER A 34 17.07 -3.90 11.87
N GLY A 35 17.65 -2.70 11.87
CA GLY A 35 18.06 -2.06 13.13
C GLY A 35 16.88 -1.37 13.80
N TYR A 36 17.01 -0.07 14.04
CA TYR A 36 15.95 0.68 14.72
C TYR A 36 14.66 0.76 13.89
N ARG A 37 13.54 0.83 14.62
CA ARG A 37 12.20 1.08 14.10
C ARG A 37 11.57 2.21 14.89
N TYR A 38 11.23 3.28 14.20
CA TYR A 38 10.50 4.39 14.79
C TYR A 38 9.14 4.53 14.15
N LEU A 39 8.14 4.85 14.96
CA LEU A 39 6.78 5.06 14.54
C LEU A 39 6.35 6.46 14.96
N LYS A 40 5.80 7.22 14.03
CA LYS A 40 5.23 8.54 14.30
C LYS A 40 3.94 8.74 13.53
N THR A 41 3.13 9.66 14.02
CA THR A 41 1.93 10.14 13.36
C THR A 41 2.07 11.63 13.07
N SER A 42 1.60 12.09 11.91
CA SER A 42 1.51 13.53 11.59
C SER A 42 0.52 13.76 10.47
N TYR A 43 0.08 15.01 10.30
CA TYR A 43 -0.76 15.39 9.19
C TYR A 43 0.05 15.68 7.92
N ALA A 44 -0.64 15.75 6.78
CA ALA A 44 -0.03 16.20 5.53
C ALA A 44 0.59 17.59 5.70
N ASN A 45 1.73 17.80 5.03
CA ASN A 45 2.50 19.05 5.03
C ASN A 45 3.14 19.45 6.37
N GLU A 46 2.97 18.65 7.42
CA GLU A 46 3.68 18.88 8.69
C GLU A 46 5.10 18.28 8.65
N PRO A 47 6.10 18.97 9.22
CA PRO A 47 7.44 18.43 9.36
C PRO A 47 7.50 17.37 10.47
N ILE A 48 8.11 16.24 10.14
CA ILE A 48 8.29 15.09 11.02
C ILE A 48 9.78 14.80 11.12
N THR A 49 10.31 14.85 12.33
CA THR A 49 11.69 14.50 12.62
C THR A 49 11.73 13.09 13.20
N PHE A 50 12.39 12.17 12.50
CA PHE A 50 12.73 10.88 13.07
C PHE A 50 14.14 10.97 13.67
N PRO A 51 14.37 10.44 14.88
CA PRO A 51 15.73 10.25 15.34
C PRO A 51 16.45 9.31 14.36
N ARG A 52 17.76 9.53 14.22
CA ARG A 52 18.65 8.63 13.52
C ARG A 52 19.73 8.27 14.52
N GLU A 53 19.75 7.01 14.94
CA GLU A 53 20.90 6.48 15.66
C GLU A 53 22.11 6.51 14.73
N ARG A 54 23.31 6.62 15.31
CA ARG A 54 24.55 6.54 14.54
C ARG A 54 24.51 5.25 13.74
N LEU A 55 24.68 5.38 12.43
CA LEU A 55 24.70 4.26 11.51
C LEU A 55 26.06 3.57 11.66
N ASP A 56 26.20 2.74 12.69
CA ASP A 56 27.36 1.85 12.85
C ASP A 56 27.23 0.72 11.83
N LEU A 57 27.48 1.07 10.56
CA LEU A 57 27.38 0.16 9.43
C LEU A 57 28.19 -1.10 9.71
N LEU A 58 27.57 -2.28 9.60
CA LEU A 58 28.26 -3.56 9.83
C LEU A 58 29.40 -3.80 8.84
N GLN A 59 29.42 -3.10 7.70
CA GLN A 59 30.45 -3.20 6.67
C GLN A 59 30.98 -1.82 6.27
N ALA A 60 32.30 -1.70 6.10
CA ALA A 60 33.00 -0.45 5.81
C ALA A 60 32.63 0.25 4.47
N ASN A 61 31.74 -0.34 3.65
CA ASN A 61 31.25 0.20 2.38
C ASN A 61 29.73 0.00 2.18
N ALA A 62 28.97 -0.29 3.24
CA ALA A 62 27.52 -0.47 3.12
C ALA A 62 26.80 0.88 2.95
N TYR A 63 25.69 0.86 2.20
CA TYR A 63 24.75 1.98 2.16
C TYR A 63 23.71 1.77 3.26
N ALA A 64 23.56 2.75 4.14
CA ALA A 64 22.44 2.77 5.07
C ALA A 64 21.16 3.03 4.30
N THR A 65 20.19 2.12 4.37
CA THR A 65 18.90 2.33 3.73
C THR A 65 17.84 2.55 4.80
N ILE A 66 17.12 3.66 4.71
CA ILE A 66 15.93 3.89 5.54
C ILE A 66 14.69 3.67 4.68
N LEU A 67 13.83 2.79 5.16
CA LEU A 67 12.55 2.45 4.56
C LEU A 67 11.43 3.11 5.36
N PHE A 68 10.62 3.91 4.68
CA PHE A 68 9.47 4.59 5.24
C PHE A 68 8.19 3.91 4.76
N LYS A 69 7.39 3.38 5.68
CA LYS A 69 6.05 2.86 5.37
C LYS A 69 5.03 3.90 5.80
N VAL A 70 4.19 4.31 4.85
CA VAL A 70 3.17 5.33 5.09
C VAL A 70 1.81 4.68 4.93
N THR A 71 1.02 4.71 6.00
CA THR A 71 -0.31 4.10 6.08
C THR A 71 -1.36 5.14 6.40
N HIS A 72 -2.45 5.15 5.64
CA HIS A 72 -3.61 6.01 5.88
C HIS A 72 -4.87 5.39 5.23
N PRO A 73 -6.08 5.52 5.82
CA PRO A 73 -7.30 4.94 5.26
C PRO A 73 -7.68 5.44 3.86
N ASN A 74 -7.29 6.68 3.51
CA ASN A 74 -7.62 7.31 2.21
C ASN A 74 -6.54 7.22 1.13
N TYR A 75 -5.29 6.91 1.50
CA TYR A 75 -4.16 6.96 0.56
C TYR A 75 -3.54 5.58 0.42
N HIS A 76 -3.03 5.27 -0.77
CA HIS A 76 -2.37 4.01 -1.03
C HIS A 76 -1.24 3.77 -0.04
N TYR A 77 -1.15 2.53 0.47
CA TYR A 77 -0.02 2.11 1.27
C TYR A 77 1.26 2.21 0.45
N ASN A 78 2.19 3.05 0.89
CA ASN A 78 3.44 3.29 0.16
C ASN A 78 4.64 2.90 1.01
N VAL A 79 5.60 2.26 0.36
CA VAL A 79 6.92 1.96 0.91
C VAL A 79 7.94 2.79 0.15
N PHE A 80 8.52 3.78 0.82
CA PHE A 80 9.55 4.64 0.24
C PHE A 80 10.92 4.23 0.77
N THR A 81 11.88 4.10 -0.12
CA THR A 81 13.25 3.72 0.22
C THR A 81 14.19 4.89 -0.04
N ARG A 82 15.08 5.17 0.91
CA ARG A 82 16.12 6.19 0.79
C ARG A 82 17.46 5.62 1.27
N GLY A 83 18.41 5.52 0.35
CA GLY A 83 19.79 5.18 0.67
C GLY A 83 20.57 6.43 1.05
N PHE A 84 21.46 6.29 2.03
CA PHE A 84 22.36 7.35 2.51
C PHE A 84 23.79 6.83 2.47
N ALA A 85 24.67 7.60 1.82
CA ALA A 85 26.09 7.30 1.85
C ALA A 85 26.66 7.61 3.25
N PRO A 86 27.73 6.92 3.70
CA PRO A 86 28.37 7.20 4.98
C PRO A 86 28.85 8.66 5.13
N THR A 87 29.15 9.35 4.02
CA THR A 87 29.59 10.75 4.00
C THR A 87 28.45 11.77 4.13
N ASP A 88 27.19 11.34 3.89
CA ASP A 88 25.99 12.16 4.08
C ASP A 88 25.40 11.97 5.49
N ALA A 89 26.20 11.40 6.40
CA ALA A 89 25.77 11.00 7.73
C ALA A 89 25.84 12.13 8.78
N ASP A 90 26.25 13.33 8.42
CA ASP A 90 26.22 14.51 9.28
C ASP A 90 25.19 15.52 8.73
N ASP A 91 24.30 16.01 9.61
CA ASP A 91 23.21 16.99 9.38
C ASP A 91 21.86 16.50 8.79
N PRO A 92 20.73 17.18 9.13
CA PRO A 92 19.40 16.61 9.00
C PRO A 92 18.98 16.40 7.54
N ILE A 93 18.50 15.19 7.26
CA ILE A 93 18.06 14.78 5.93
C ILE A 93 16.58 15.14 5.76
N TYR A 94 16.31 16.00 4.78
CA TYR A 94 14.96 16.40 4.43
C TYR A 94 14.42 15.54 3.29
N VAL A 95 13.44 14.69 3.60
CA VAL A 95 12.73 13.88 2.61
C VAL A 95 11.27 14.33 2.52
N THR A 96 10.76 14.42 1.30
CA THR A 96 9.33 14.61 1.04
C THR A 96 8.82 13.41 0.26
N PHE A 97 7.68 12.86 0.67
CA PHE A 97 7.00 11.80 -0.07
C PHE A 97 5.62 12.27 -0.49
N THR A 98 5.25 11.97 -1.73
CA THR A 98 3.91 12.21 -2.24
C THR A 98 3.11 10.92 -2.14
N VAL A 99 1.94 10.98 -1.51
CA VAL A 99 1.00 9.85 -1.40
C VAL A 99 -0.17 10.07 -2.34
N LYS A 100 -0.63 8.98 -2.96
CA LYS A 100 -1.74 8.99 -3.91
C LYS A 100 -3.02 8.51 -3.26
N PRO A 101 -4.20 9.10 -3.56
CA PRO A 101 -5.48 8.56 -3.12
C PRO A 101 -5.61 7.09 -3.49
N PHE A 102 -6.12 6.27 -2.57
CA PHE A 102 -6.26 4.84 -2.83
C PHE A 102 -7.22 4.54 -3.99
N THR A 103 -8.25 5.37 -4.15
CA THR A 103 -9.23 5.29 -5.24
C THR A 103 -8.61 5.49 -6.61
N GLU A 104 -7.60 6.36 -6.75
CA GLU A 104 -6.88 6.52 -8.02
C GLU A 104 -6.11 5.25 -8.39
N GLN A 105 -5.46 4.62 -7.40
CA GLN A 105 -4.78 3.35 -7.61
C GLN A 105 -5.77 2.23 -7.97
N MET A 106 -6.95 2.20 -7.34
CA MET A 106 -8.04 1.29 -7.73
C MET A 106 -8.47 1.50 -9.18
N ASN A 107 -8.62 2.75 -9.61
CA ASN A 107 -9.04 3.09 -10.97
C ASN A 107 -8.00 2.68 -12.02
N ILE A 108 -6.70 2.77 -11.71
CA ILE A 108 -5.63 2.31 -12.61
C ILE A 108 -5.76 0.80 -12.85
N VAL A 109 -5.85 0.01 -11.77
CA VAL A 109 -5.94 -1.46 -11.87
C VAL A 109 -7.25 -1.88 -12.53
N ALA A 110 -8.37 -1.21 -12.20
CA ALA A 110 -9.65 -1.43 -12.88
C ALA A 110 -9.57 -1.11 -14.39
N GLY A 111 -8.81 -0.07 -14.77
CA GLY A 111 -8.56 0.30 -16.16
C GLY A 111 -7.79 -0.78 -16.92
N TRP A 112 -6.79 -1.42 -16.30
CA TRP A 112 -6.07 -2.54 -16.92
C TRP A 112 -6.98 -3.78 -17.12
N ALA A 113 -7.89 -4.04 -16.18
CA ALA A 113 -8.89 -5.09 -16.38
C ALA A 113 -9.78 -4.76 -17.60
N GLU A 114 -10.27 -3.53 -17.74
CA GLU A 114 -11.09 -3.14 -18.88
C GLU A 114 -10.31 -3.25 -20.21
N GLN A 115 -9.01 -2.96 -20.23
CA GLN A 115 -8.17 -3.20 -21.41
C GLN A 115 -8.17 -4.68 -21.83
N GLY A 116 -8.04 -5.61 -20.88
CA GLY A 116 -8.15 -7.04 -21.16
C GLY A 116 -9.50 -7.42 -21.79
N LYS A 117 -10.59 -6.83 -21.30
CA LYS A 117 -11.93 -7.03 -21.85
C LYS A 117 -12.08 -6.47 -23.27
N VAL A 118 -11.52 -5.29 -23.56
CA VAL A 118 -11.51 -4.70 -24.91
C VAL A 118 -10.72 -5.60 -25.88
N ILE A 119 -9.56 -6.12 -25.46
CA ILE A 119 -8.77 -7.06 -26.27
C ILE A 119 -9.61 -8.31 -26.59
N MET A 120 -10.27 -8.90 -25.60
CA MET A 120 -11.12 -10.08 -25.79
C MET A 120 -12.26 -9.82 -26.80
N GLN A 121 -12.87 -8.64 -26.76
CA GLN A 121 -13.99 -8.27 -27.63
C GLN A 121 -13.56 -8.05 -29.08
N ASN A 122 -12.31 -7.64 -29.31
CA ASN A 122 -11.79 -7.33 -30.64
C ASN A 122 -11.06 -8.52 -31.30
N ALA A 123 -10.75 -9.57 -30.56
CA ALA A 123 -10.05 -10.75 -31.04
C ALA A 123 -11.00 -11.91 -31.38
N ALA A 124 -10.57 -12.81 -32.29
CA ALA A 124 -11.31 -14.02 -32.57
C ALA A 124 -11.32 -14.95 -31.33
N PRO A 125 -12.45 -15.60 -30.97
CA PRO A 125 -12.57 -16.34 -29.71
C PRO A 125 -11.53 -17.46 -29.48
N ASP A 126 -10.98 -18.01 -30.56
CA ASP A 126 -9.98 -19.08 -30.58
C ASP A 126 -8.54 -18.58 -30.74
N SER A 127 -8.32 -17.27 -30.80
CA SER A 127 -6.99 -16.68 -30.97
C SER A 127 -6.22 -16.52 -29.67
N ASP A 128 -4.89 -16.48 -29.80
CA ASP A 128 -3.98 -16.21 -28.68
C ASP A 128 -4.24 -14.81 -28.07
N GLU A 129 -4.61 -13.82 -28.89
CA GLU A 129 -4.96 -12.48 -28.42
C GLU A 129 -6.20 -12.50 -27.51
N HIS A 130 -7.23 -13.28 -27.87
CA HIS A 130 -8.41 -13.43 -27.02
C HIS A 130 -8.03 -14.10 -25.69
N PHE A 131 -7.19 -15.14 -25.73
CA PHE A 131 -6.68 -15.78 -24.51
C PHE A 131 -5.89 -14.81 -23.63
N ASN A 132 -4.99 -14.03 -24.22
CA ASN A 132 -4.17 -13.05 -23.50
C ASN A 132 -5.03 -11.94 -22.87
N GLY A 133 -6.01 -11.40 -23.61
CA GLY A 133 -6.96 -10.43 -23.06
C GLY A 133 -7.75 -10.99 -21.87
N LYS A 134 -8.16 -12.25 -21.96
CA LYS A 134 -8.86 -12.96 -20.88
C LYS A 134 -8.01 -13.13 -19.64
N MET A 135 -6.74 -13.50 -19.82
CA MET A 135 -5.79 -13.64 -18.72
C MET A 135 -5.50 -12.29 -18.06
N LEU A 136 -5.32 -11.23 -18.84
CA LEU A 136 -5.14 -9.87 -18.33
C LEU A 136 -6.37 -9.41 -17.53
N PHE A 137 -7.58 -9.55 -18.09
CA PHE A 137 -8.82 -9.18 -17.40
C PHE A 137 -8.92 -9.87 -16.04
N TRP A 138 -8.72 -11.19 -16.00
CA TRP A 138 -8.82 -11.94 -14.76
C TRP A 138 -7.72 -11.61 -13.74
N GLN A 139 -6.49 -11.38 -14.20
CA GLN A 139 -5.38 -11.00 -13.32
C GLN A 139 -5.64 -9.67 -12.65
N GLU A 140 -6.08 -8.68 -13.41
CA GLU A 140 -6.25 -7.33 -12.86
C GLU A 140 -7.51 -7.21 -12.00
N ARG A 141 -8.57 -7.97 -12.31
CA ARG A 141 -9.71 -8.15 -11.40
C ARG A 141 -9.29 -8.76 -10.06
N PHE A 142 -8.48 -9.81 -10.10
CA PHE A 142 -7.95 -10.43 -8.88
C PHE A 142 -7.04 -9.46 -8.10
N ASN A 143 -6.12 -8.77 -8.78
CA ASN A 143 -5.23 -7.78 -8.18
C ASN A 143 -6.02 -6.65 -7.50
N LEU A 144 -7.09 -6.16 -8.13
CA LEU A 144 -7.97 -5.14 -7.56
C LEU A 144 -8.61 -5.63 -6.25
N GLY A 145 -9.13 -6.86 -6.25
CA GLY A 145 -9.69 -7.50 -5.05
C GLY A 145 -8.67 -7.62 -3.92
N GLN A 146 -7.48 -8.15 -4.20
CA GLN A 146 -6.37 -8.27 -3.24
C GLN A 146 -5.96 -6.92 -2.67
N MET A 147 -5.87 -5.90 -3.53
CA MET A 147 -5.45 -4.57 -3.13
C MET A 147 -6.45 -3.94 -2.16
N ILE A 148 -7.76 -4.05 -2.42
CA ILE A 148 -8.81 -3.58 -1.52
C ILE A 148 -8.76 -4.34 -0.20
N ALA A 149 -8.72 -5.67 -0.24
CA ALA A 149 -8.68 -6.51 0.96
C ALA A 149 -7.47 -6.18 1.85
N ARG A 150 -6.29 -6.03 1.25
CA ARG A 150 -5.07 -5.63 1.95
C ARG A 150 -5.16 -4.23 2.54
N HIS A 151 -5.74 -3.27 1.82
CA HIS A 151 -5.89 -1.89 2.31
C HIS A 151 -6.81 -1.80 3.53
N ILE A 152 -7.95 -2.51 3.48
CA ILE A 152 -8.87 -2.66 4.61
C ILE A 152 -8.14 -3.30 5.79
N THR A 153 -7.43 -4.41 5.55
CA THR A 153 -6.68 -5.14 6.59
C THR A 153 -5.63 -4.25 7.24
N LEU A 154 -4.80 -3.56 6.46
CA LEU A 154 -3.78 -2.65 7.00
C LEU A 154 -4.41 -1.50 7.81
N THR A 155 -5.55 -0.98 7.37
CA THR A 155 -6.26 0.04 8.14
C THR A 155 -6.73 -0.50 9.48
N LYS A 156 -7.34 -1.69 9.49
CA LYS A 156 -7.87 -2.36 10.68
C LYS A 156 -6.77 -2.79 11.67
N THR A 157 -5.74 -3.48 11.19
CA THR A 157 -4.78 -4.18 12.05
C THR A 157 -3.49 -3.42 12.29
N VAL A 158 -3.19 -2.42 11.45
CA VAL A 158 -1.97 -1.61 11.58
C VAL A 158 -2.30 -0.16 11.92
N TYR A 159 -3.20 0.49 11.19
CA TYR A 159 -3.46 1.92 11.40
C TYR A 159 -4.25 2.22 12.69
N LEU A 160 -5.45 1.64 12.84
CA LEU A 160 -6.35 1.93 13.97
C LEU A 160 -5.72 1.72 15.35
N PRO A 161 -4.97 0.63 15.62
CA PRO A 161 -4.44 0.35 16.96
C PRO A 161 -3.48 1.42 17.52
N HIS A 162 -2.97 2.34 16.69
CA HIS A 162 -2.08 3.42 17.14
C HIS A 162 -2.80 4.69 17.60
N PHE A 163 -4.13 4.72 17.56
CA PHE A 163 -4.91 5.89 17.96
C PHE A 163 -5.78 5.60 19.18
N SER A 164 -6.20 6.67 19.87
CA SER A 164 -7.17 6.55 20.97
C SER A 164 -8.51 6.01 20.47
N GLU A 165 -9.30 5.38 21.34
CA GLU A 165 -10.61 4.82 21.01
C GLU A 165 -11.53 5.86 20.34
N SER A 166 -11.52 7.11 20.83
CA SER A 166 -12.30 8.21 20.23
C SER A 166 -11.86 8.51 18.78
N MET A 167 -10.57 8.48 18.49
CA MET A 167 -10.07 8.69 17.13
C MET A 167 -10.36 7.47 16.24
N GLN A 168 -10.20 6.25 16.77
CA GLN A 168 -10.57 5.02 16.06
C GLN A 168 -12.04 5.06 15.65
N GLN A 169 -12.94 5.43 16.56
CA GLN A 169 -14.37 5.55 16.28
C GLN A 169 -14.66 6.54 15.15
N ARG A 170 -14.01 7.72 15.15
CA ARG A 170 -14.16 8.72 14.08
C ARG A 170 -13.67 8.20 12.72
N VAL A 171 -12.55 7.48 12.71
CA VAL A 171 -12.00 6.85 11.49
C VAL A 171 -12.97 5.78 10.98
N ILE A 172 -13.48 4.92 11.86
CA ILE A 172 -14.45 3.88 11.53
C ILE A 172 -15.72 4.51 10.96
N GLU A 173 -16.32 5.48 11.62
CA GLU A 173 -17.55 6.17 11.15
C GLU A 173 -17.39 6.73 9.74
N LYS A 174 -16.24 7.32 9.43
CA LYS A 174 -15.97 7.88 8.11
C LYS A 174 -15.69 6.81 7.05
N TYR A 175 -14.85 5.82 7.33
CA TYR A 175 -14.34 4.88 6.31
C TYR A 175 -15.07 3.55 6.23
N GLN A 176 -15.75 3.09 7.28
CA GLN A 176 -16.58 1.88 7.27
C GLN A 176 -17.56 1.83 6.08
N PRO A 177 -18.39 2.86 5.79
CA PRO A 177 -19.30 2.80 4.65
C PRO A 177 -18.57 2.76 3.29
N ILE A 178 -17.44 3.45 3.18
CA ILE A 178 -16.62 3.50 1.95
C ILE A 178 -16.00 2.12 1.69
N PHE A 179 -15.38 1.53 2.72
CA PHE A 179 -14.69 0.25 2.62
C PHE A 179 -15.68 -0.90 2.41
N LYS A 180 -16.86 -0.83 3.05
CA LYS A 180 -17.97 -1.74 2.79
C LYS A 180 -18.41 -1.69 1.32
N ALA A 181 -18.54 -0.49 0.75
CA ALA A 181 -18.90 -0.34 -0.66
C ALA A 181 -17.83 -0.91 -1.60
N TRP A 182 -16.54 -0.68 -1.33
CA TRP A 182 -15.45 -1.27 -2.11
C TRP A 182 -15.42 -2.79 -2.00
N TYR A 183 -15.53 -3.31 -0.77
CA TYR A 183 -15.54 -4.74 -0.49
C TYR A 183 -16.64 -5.43 -1.30
N TYR A 184 -17.89 -4.97 -1.20
CA TYR A 184 -19.00 -5.60 -1.92
C TYR A 184 -18.99 -5.35 -3.44
N GLY A 185 -18.48 -4.19 -3.88
CA GLY A 185 -18.38 -3.83 -5.30
C GLY A 185 -17.37 -4.65 -6.10
N VAL A 186 -16.40 -5.29 -5.44
CA VAL A 186 -15.38 -6.14 -6.07
C VAL A 186 -15.45 -7.55 -5.48
N PRO A 187 -16.14 -8.51 -6.13
CA PRO A 187 -16.26 -9.90 -5.68
C PRO A 187 -14.94 -10.60 -5.36
N GLU A 188 -13.87 -10.20 -6.04
CA GLU A 188 -12.53 -10.77 -5.91
C GLU A 188 -11.84 -10.44 -4.58
N THR A 189 -12.45 -9.58 -3.75
CA THR A 189 -11.95 -9.24 -2.41
C THR A 189 -11.90 -10.41 -1.44
N ASP A 190 -12.75 -11.43 -1.64
CA ASP A 190 -12.79 -12.65 -0.81
C ASP A 190 -11.94 -13.80 -1.37
N CYS A 191 -11.25 -13.56 -2.49
CA CYS A 191 -10.44 -14.58 -3.12
C CYS A 191 -9.07 -14.71 -2.46
N TRP A 192 -8.54 -15.93 -2.40
CA TRP A 192 -7.20 -16.20 -1.86
C TRP A 192 -6.20 -16.56 -2.95
N ASP A 193 -6.70 -17.14 -4.04
CA ASP A 193 -5.92 -17.60 -5.18
C ASP A 193 -6.68 -17.26 -6.48
N MET A 194 -5.95 -16.85 -7.51
CA MET A 194 -6.53 -16.41 -8.77
C MET A 194 -7.23 -17.54 -9.55
N VAL A 195 -6.69 -18.76 -9.51
CA VAL A 195 -7.25 -19.95 -10.17
C VAL A 195 -8.61 -20.29 -9.54
N ASP A 196 -8.68 -20.28 -8.22
CA ASP A 196 -9.92 -20.59 -7.50
C ASP A 196 -10.90 -19.42 -7.47
N CYS A 197 -10.41 -18.18 -7.54
CA CYS A 197 -11.23 -16.98 -7.50
C CYS A 197 -12.36 -17.01 -8.53
N ARG A 198 -12.04 -17.48 -9.75
CA ARG A 198 -13.02 -17.60 -10.86
C ARG A 198 -14.23 -18.45 -10.50
N LYS A 199 -14.05 -19.49 -9.67
CA LYS A 199 -15.14 -20.36 -9.20
C LYS A 199 -15.80 -19.80 -7.95
N GLN A 200 -15.05 -19.09 -7.11
CA GLN A 200 -15.52 -18.51 -5.87
C GLN A 200 -16.50 -17.36 -6.13
N ILE A 201 -16.20 -16.45 -7.06
CA ILE A 201 -17.06 -15.29 -7.38
C ILE A 201 -18.41 -15.66 -8.02
N LEU A 202 -18.55 -16.89 -8.53
CA LEU A 202 -19.81 -17.40 -9.09
C LEU A 202 -20.77 -17.91 -8.01
N LYS A 203 -20.29 -18.06 -6.78
CA LYS A 203 -21.08 -18.51 -5.63
C LYS A 203 -21.45 -17.29 -4.78
N PRO A 204 -22.52 -17.38 -3.96
CA PRO A 204 -22.74 -16.40 -2.91
C PRO A 204 -21.48 -16.25 -2.05
N ARG A 205 -21.21 -15.01 -1.62
CA ARG A 205 -20.07 -14.75 -0.72
C ARG A 205 -20.18 -15.61 0.53
N LYS A 206 -19.05 -16.19 0.93
CA LYS A 206 -18.95 -16.97 2.16
C LYS A 206 -18.61 -16.11 3.36
N ALA A 207 -17.80 -15.08 3.14
CA ALA A 207 -17.42 -14.11 4.15
C ALA A 207 -18.35 -12.89 4.07
N GLU A 208 -18.66 -12.32 5.22
CA GLU A 208 -19.27 -10.99 5.31
C GLU A 208 -18.17 -9.97 5.61
N TYR A 209 -18.44 -8.71 5.26
CA TYR A 209 -17.55 -7.61 5.64
C TYR A 209 -17.45 -7.50 7.17
N GLU A 210 -16.29 -7.86 7.72
CA GLU A 210 -16.03 -7.87 9.18
C GLU A 210 -15.72 -6.48 9.78
N GLY A 211 -16.03 -5.40 9.07
CA GLY A 211 -15.81 -4.04 9.56
C GLY A 211 -14.34 -3.63 9.62
N LEU A 212 -14.15 -2.33 9.89
CA LEU A 212 -12.92 -1.75 10.43
C LEU A 212 -12.82 -1.98 11.94
#